data_AF-A0A7J5EVE4-F1
#
_entry.id   AF-A0A7J5EVE4-F1
#
_cell.length_a   1.000
_cell.length_b   1.000
_cell.length_c   1.000
_cell.angle_alpha   90.00
_cell.angle_beta   90.00
_cell.angle_gamma   90.00
#
_symmetry.space_group_name_H-M   'P 1'
#
loop_
_entity.id
_entity.type
_entity.pdbx_description
1 polymer ?
#
loop_
_entity_poly.entity_id
_entity_poly.type
_entity_poly.pdbx_seq_one_letter_code
_entity_poly.pdbx_strand_id
1 'polypeptide(L)'
;MADPPTADPNPPRPSLSLSDIRDALGVHYTDRIRLKAERYARHRAWMVRRAGQPVPGLTAYAKELVHDAMSSIWMGARSWDPRTPLLARLCFIVQDRTWHEVKHAQRHQRLSFDVAANDSGFDDNDLGAEERAFLSARDRGVVDLDRALAAGSRIDYSPLQVATLARQVIDALAPLGRDDRAVRAIVSAWEHGFVDCDDVLAFTGLSESAYRAALKRIRRLARRLPPDLREAALDLLRSAS
;
A
#
# COMPACT_ATOMS: atom_id res chain seq x y z
N MET A 1 16.94 46.80 -18.87
CA MET A 1 15.73 46.11 -19.33
C MET A 1 15.42 45.05 -18.30
N ALA A 2 14.32 45.20 -17.57
CA ALA A 2 13.87 44.19 -16.61
C ALA A 2 12.99 43.17 -17.36
N ASP A 3 13.22 41.88 -17.15
CA ASP A 3 12.39 40.84 -17.72
C ASP A 3 10.94 40.98 -17.21
N PRO A 4 9.93 40.84 -18.10
CA PRO A 4 8.54 40.90 -17.69
C PRO A 4 8.24 39.73 -16.75
N PRO A 5 7.39 39.93 -15.72
CA PRO A 5 7.00 38.87 -14.81
C PRO A 5 6.34 37.75 -15.59
N THR A 6 6.99 36.59 -15.63
CA THR A 6 6.46 35.35 -16.20
C THR A 6 5.19 35.00 -15.43
N ALA A 7 4.02 35.26 -16.02
CA ALA A 7 2.74 34.89 -15.44
C ALA A 7 2.74 33.37 -15.21
N ASP A 8 2.47 32.94 -13.96
CA ASP A 8 2.38 31.54 -13.60
C ASP A 8 1.28 30.88 -14.47
N PRO A 9 1.60 29.92 -15.34
CA PRO A 9 0.67 29.38 -16.33
C PRO A 9 -0.47 28.56 -15.70
N ASN A 10 -0.45 28.33 -14.38
CA ASN A 10 -1.53 27.64 -13.69
C ASN A 10 -2.35 28.63 -12.85
N PRO A 11 -3.55 29.05 -13.32
CA PRO A 11 -4.46 29.78 -12.45
C PRO A 11 -4.75 28.94 -11.20
N PRO A 12 -4.86 29.59 -10.01
CA PRO A 12 -5.19 28.87 -8.79
C PRO A 12 -6.50 28.12 -9.01
N ARG A 13 -6.46 26.80 -8.82
CA ARG A 13 -7.66 25.97 -8.97
C ARG A 13 -8.71 26.48 -7.97
N PRO A 14 -9.98 26.62 -8.38
CA PRO A 14 -11.03 27.01 -7.45
C PRO A 14 -11.07 25.99 -6.31
N SER A 15 -10.84 26.46 -5.10
CA SER A 15 -10.96 25.63 -3.90
C SER A 15 -12.44 25.26 -3.75
N LEU A 16 -12.75 23.97 -3.88
CA LEU A 16 -14.09 23.46 -3.57
C LEU A 16 -14.43 23.78 -2.12
N SER A 17 -15.68 24.17 -1.86
CA SER A 17 -16.12 24.41 -0.49
C SER A 17 -16.21 23.07 0.26
N LEU A 18 -16.15 23.12 1.60
CA LEU A 18 -16.38 21.92 2.42
C LEU A 18 -17.79 21.34 2.20
N SER A 19 -18.78 22.16 1.80
CA SER A 19 -20.11 21.67 1.45
C SER A 19 -20.06 20.81 0.19
N ASP A 20 -19.40 21.29 -0.87
CA ASP A 20 -19.29 20.57 -2.14
C ASP A 20 -18.59 19.21 -1.94
N ILE A 21 -17.58 19.17 -1.07
CA ILE A 21 -16.88 17.93 -0.72
C ILE A 21 -17.81 16.95 0.01
N ARG A 22 -18.63 17.43 0.95
CA ARG A 22 -19.59 16.58 1.68
C ARG A 22 -20.67 16.02 0.78
N ASP A 23 -21.20 16.82 -0.13
CA ASP A 23 -22.20 16.38 -1.11
C ASP A 23 -21.60 15.34 -2.05
N ALA A 24 -20.39 15.58 -2.56
CA ALA A 24 -19.66 14.61 -3.36
C ALA A 24 -19.39 13.30 -2.59
N LEU A 25 -19.03 13.38 -1.31
CA LEU A 25 -18.84 12.20 -0.47
C LEU A 25 -20.12 11.37 -0.36
N GLY A 26 -21.28 12.01 -0.16
CA GLY A 26 -22.57 11.32 -0.11
C GLY A 26 -22.89 10.54 -1.38
N VAL A 27 -22.45 11.04 -2.55
CA VAL A 27 -22.63 10.38 -3.85
C VAL A 27 -21.61 9.26 -4.07
N HIS A 28 -20.34 9.50 -3.76
CA HIS A 28 -19.25 8.58 -4.07
C HIS A 28 -19.10 7.45 -3.05
N TYR A 29 -19.43 7.68 -1.78
CA TYR A 29 -19.23 6.71 -0.70
C TYR A 29 -20.33 5.64 -0.68
N THR A 30 -20.22 4.71 -1.64
CA THR A 30 -21.11 3.55 -1.76
C THR A 30 -20.61 2.36 -0.95
N ASP A 31 -21.51 1.40 -0.65
CA ASP A 31 -21.16 0.13 0.00
C ASP A 31 -20.03 -0.61 -0.72
N ARG A 32 -20.00 -0.55 -2.06
CA ARG A 32 -18.95 -1.17 -2.85
C ARG A 32 -17.58 -0.54 -2.58
N ILE A 33 -17.51 0.79 -2.45
CA ILE A 33 -16.24 1.47 -2.10
C ILE A 33 -15.85 1.13 -0.68
N ARG A 34 -16.80 1.18 0.27
CA ARG A 34 -16.56 0.81 1.67
C ARG A 34 -15.98 -0.60 1.81
N LEU A 35 -16.62 -1.62 1.21
CA LEU A 35 -16.15 -3.00 1.28
C LEU A 35 -14.75 -3.20 0.67
N LYS A 36 -14.42 -2.48 -0.42
CA LYS A 36 -13.08 -2.50 -1.00
C LYS A 36 -12.05 -1.85 -0.09
N ALA A 37 -12.37 -0.69 0.50
CA ALA A 37 -11.51 0.00 1.44
C ALA A 37 -11.28 -0.86 2.70
N GLU A 38 -12.33 -1.52 3.22
CA GLU A 38 -12.23 -2.43 4.37
C GLU A 38 -11.35 -3.64 4.08
N ARG A 39 -11.43 -4.22 2.87
CA ARG A 39 -10.54 -5.32 2.46
C ARG A 39 -9.08 -4.87 2.47
N TYR A 40 -8.78 -3.70 1.91
CA TYR A 40 -7.44 -3.12 1.94
C TYR A 40 -6.99 -2.83 3.38
N ALA A 41 -7.86 -2.22 4.19
CA ALA A 41 -7.57 -1.90 5.59
C ALA A 41 -7.33 -3.15 6.43
N ARG A 42 -7.98 -4.28 6.13
CA ARG A 42 -7.73 -5.57 6.79
C ARG A 42 -6.33 -6.10 6.51
N HIS A 43 -5.86 -5.98 5.28
CA HIS A 43 -4.46 -6.31 4.96
C HIS A 43 -3.50 -5.43 5.77
N ARG A 44 -3.76 -4.12 5.84
CA ARG A 44 -2.95 -3.18 6.64
C ARG A 44 -3.01 -3.47 8.14
N ALA A 45 -4.18 -3.82 8.67
CA ALA A 45 -4.37 -4.27 10.05
C ALA A 45 -3.47 -5.45 10.40
N TRP A 46 -3.38 -6.42 9.48
CA TRP A 46 -2.50 -7.57 9.66
C TRP A 46 -1.02 -7.17 9.71
N MET A 47 -0.59 -6.20 8.88
CA MET A 47 0.77 -5.67 8.93
C MET A 47 1.07 -4.98 10.27
N VAL A 48 0.13 -4.18 10.78
CA VAL A 48 0.24 -3.52 12.09
C VAL A 48 0.37 -4.56 13.21
N ARG A 49 -0.47 -5.60 13.19
CA ARG A 49 -0.39 -6.72 14.15
C ARG A 49 0.96 -7.42 14.09
N ARG A 50 1.43 -7.73 12.87
CA ARG A 50 2.71 -8.39 12.65
C ARG A 50 3.92 -7.54 13.09
N ALA A 51 3.77 -6.22 13.08
CA ALA A 51 4.76 -5.31 13.65
C ALA A 51 4.76 -5.27 15.19
N GLY A 52 3.96 -6.11 15.84
CA GLY A 52 3.89 -6.24 17.31
C GLY A 52 2.90 -5.29 17.98
N GLN A 53 2.04 -4.60 17.23
CA GLN A 53 0.95 -3.82 17.83
C GLN A 53 -0.25 -4.72 18.15
N PRO A 54 -0.87 -4.57 19.33
CA PRO A 54 -2.12 -5.25 19.62
C PRO A 54 -3.23 -4.68 18.74
N VAL A 55 -3.91 -5.54 17.99
CA VAL A 55 -5.04 -5.18 17.13
C VAL A 55 -6.28 -5.93 17.62
N PRO A 56 -7.37 -5.23 18.02
CA PRO A 56 -8.59 -5.83 18.60
C PRO A 56 -9.46 -6.51 17.53
N GLY A 57 -8.89 -7.49 16.83
CA GLY A 57 -9.48 -8.18 15.69
C GLY A 57 -9.30 -7.44 14.36
N LEU A 58 -8.84 -8.17 13.34
CA LEU A 58 -8.49 -7.60 12.03
C LEU A 58 -9.69 -6.93 11.33
N THR A 59 -10.89 -7.50 11.48
CA THR A 59 -12.10 -6.98 10.84
C THR A 59 -12.62 -5.72 11.53
N ALA A 60 -12.63 -5.68 12.87
CA ALA A 60 -13.10 -4.51 13.61
C ALA A 60 -12.17 -3.32 13.37
N TYR A 61 -10.87 -3.53 13.56
CA TYR A 61 -9.86 -2.49 13.33
C TYR A 61 -9.80 -2.02 11.86
N ALA A 62 -10.02 -2.90 10.88
CA ALA A 62 -10.15 -2.48 9.47
C ALA A 62 -11.33 -1.51 9.24
N LYS A 63 -12.48 -1.77 9.88
CA LYS A 63 -13.65 -0.87 9.79
C LYS A 63 -13.35 0.48 10.44
N GLU A 64 -12.69 0.48 11.60
CA GLU A 64 -12.25 1.70 12.28
C GLU A 64 -11.31 2.52 11.40
N LEU A 65 -10.30 1.89 10.77
CA LEU A 65 -9.37 2.56 9.86
C LEU A 65 -10.10 3.25 8.69
N VAL A 66 -11.08 2.59 8.08
CA VAL A 66 -11.87 3.16 6.98
C VAL A 66 -12.78 4.28 7.49
N HIS A 67 -13.43 4.09 8.63
CA HIS A 67 -14.29 5.11 9.25
C HIS A 67 -13.49 6.36 9.57
N ASP A 68 -12.32 6.21 10.17
CA ASP A 68 -11.41 7.29 10.49
C ASP A 68 -10.89 8.02 9.24
N ALA A 69 -10.54 7.27 8.20
CA ALA A 69 -10.12 7.86 6.93
C ALA A 69 -11.26 8.71 6.33
N MET A 70 -12.49 8.19 6.38
CA MET A 70 -13.69 8.89 5.94
C MET A 70 -13.96 10.15 6.77
N SER A 71 -13.96 10.02 8.10
CA SER A 71 -14.11 11.14 9.05
C SER A 71 -13.04 12.22 8.84
N SER A 72 -11.80 11.83 8.51
CA SER A 72 -10.72 12.78 8.20
C SER A 72 -11.03 13.62 6.95
N ILE A 73 -11.64 13.04 5.92
CA ILE A 73 -12.07 13.79 4.73
C ILE A 73 -13.28 14.66 5.07
N TRP A 74 -14.26 14.12 5.78
CA TRP A 74 -15.50 14.82 6.15
C TRP A 74 -15.25 16.08 7.00
N MET A 75 -14.29 16.00 7.93
CA MET A 75 -13.87 17.12 8.77
C MET A 75 -12.89 18.07 8.06
N GLY A 76 -12.45 17.78 6.84
CA GLY A 76 -11.47 18.58 6.10
C GLY A 76 -10.03 18.44 6.60
N ALA A 77 -9.75 17.55 7.57
CA ALA A 77 -8.39 17.27 8.04
C ALA A 77 -7.51 16.65 6.94
N ARG A 78 -8.13 15.93 5.99
CA ARG A 78 -7.49 15.47 4.74
C ARG A 78 -8.30 15.98 3.56
N SER A 79 -7.65 16.70 2.65
CA SER A 79 -8.29 17.12 1.41
C SER A 79 -8.55 15.94 0.48
N TRP A 80 -9.63 16.02 -0.29
CA TRP A 80 -9.93 15.11 -1.39
C TRP A 80 -10.56 15.91 -2.52
N ASP A 81 -10.07 15.69 -3.75
CA ASP A 81 -10.68 16.23 -4.97
C ASP A 81 -11.71 15.20 -5.48
N PRO A 82 -13.01 15.52 -5.57
CA PRO A 82 -14.04 14.64 -6.10
C PRO A 82 -13.76 14.08 -7.50
N ARG A 83 -12.89 14.74 -8.29
CA ARG A 83 -12.46 14.25 -9.61
C ARG A 83 -11.54 13.02 -9.51
N THR A 84 -10.98 12.76 -8.33
CA THR A 84 -10.13 11.60 -8.05
C THR A 84 -10.93 10.47 -7.40
N PRO A 85 -10.68 9.19 -7.76
CA PRO A 85 -11.40 8.06 -7.17
C PRO A 85 -11.29 8.02 -5.64
N LEU A 86 -12.44 8.08 -4.94
CA LEU A 86 -12.51 8.08 -3.48
C LEU A 86 -11.78 6.89 -2.84
N LEU A 87 -11.90 5.70 -3.46
CA LEU A 87 -11.23 4.49 -2.97
C LEU A 87 -9.71 4.66 -2.85
N ALA A 88 -9.06 5.21 -3.88
CA ALA A 88 -7.61 5.42 -3.88
C ALA A 88 -7.20 6.38 -2.74
N ARG A 89 -8.02 7.42 -2.50
CA ARG A 89 -7.77 8.37 -1.42
C ARG A 89 -7.93 7.73 -0.04
N LEU A 90 -8.98 6.92 0.16
CA LEU A 90 -9.18 6.18 1.41
C LEU A 90 -8.01 5.22 1.68
N CYS A 91 -7.60 4.43 0.67
CA CYS A 91 -6.44 3.53 0.80
C CYS A 91 -5.18 4.30 1.19
N PHE A 92 -4.92 5.44 0.56
CA PHE A 92 -3.76 6.27 0.91
C PHE A 92 -3.78 6.75 2.37
N ILE A 93 -4.94 7.21 2.88
CA ILE A 93 -5.05 7.67 4.27
C ILE A 93 -4.85 6.50 5.25
N VAL A 94 -5.44 5.33 4.96
CA VAL A 94 -5.27 4.11 5.75
C VAL A 94 -3.81 3.66 5.74
N GLN A 95 -3.15 3.69 4.58
CA GLN A 95 -1.74 3.36 4.43
C GLN A 95 -0.86 4.25 5.29
N ASP A 96 -1.04 5.57 5.20
CA ASP A 96 -0.29 6.58 5.94
C ASP A 96 -0.40 6.36 7.46
N ARG A 97 -1.63 6.19 7.96
CA ARG A 97 -1.89 5.91 9.39
C ARG A 97 -1.22 4.63 9.87
N THR A 98 -1.49 3.52 9.19
CA THR A 98 -0.94 2.20 9.57
C THR A 98 0.57 2.15 9.43
N TRP A 99 1.16 2.92 8.50
CA TRP A 99 2.60 3.07 8.40
C TRP A 99 3.20 3.75 9.62
N HIS A 100 2.58 4.84 10.11
CA HIS A 100 3.03 5.49 11.33
C HIS A 100 2.96 4.56 12.54
N GLU A 101 1.92 3.73 12.65
CA GLU A 101 1.79 2.74 13.73
C GLU A 101 2.85 1.65 13.64
N VAL A 102 3.08 1.05 12.46
CA VAL A 102 4.15 0.08 12.23
C VAL A 102 5.50 0.67 12.59
N LYS A 103 5.78 1.89 12.14
CA LYS A 103 7.05 2.59 12.41
C LYS A 103 7.22 2.89 13.90
N HIS A 104 6.16 3.28 14.59
CA HIS A 104 6.17 3.51 16.02
C HIS A 104 6.45 2.20 16.77
N ALA A 105 5.80 1.10 16.37
CA ALA A 105 6.00 -0.23 16.94
C ALA A 105 7.45 -0.72 16.82
N GLN A 106 8.06 -0.52 15.65
CA GLN A 106 9.43 -0.93 15.39
C GLN A 106 10.45 -0.12 16.21
N ARG A 107 10.20 1.17 16.44
CA ARG A 107 11.09 2.03 17.22
C ARG A 107 10.97 1.82 18.72
N HIS A 108 9.75 1.59 19.18
CA HIS A 108 9.43 1.40 20.58
C HIS A 108 8.98 -0.04 20.75
N GLN A 109 9.95 -0.96 20.75
CA GLN A 109 9.70 -2.36 21.05
C GLN A 109 9.03 -2.41 22.42
N ARG A 110 7.71 -2.67 22.43
CA ARG A 110 6.94 -2.76 23.66
C ARG A 110 7.40 -4.01 24.38
N LEU A 111 8.31 -3.83 25.34
CA LEU A 111 8.56 -4.85 26.35
C LEU A 111 7.30 -4.90 27.20
N SER A 112 6.48 -5.94 26.99
CA SER A 112 5.34 -6.18 27.86
C SER A 112 5.85 -6.36 29.28
N PHE A 113 5.35 -5.54 30.20
CA PHE A 113 5.74 -5.60 31.60
C PHE A 113 5.36 -6.95 32.23
N ASP A 114 4.33 -7.63 31.69
CA ASP A 114 3.85 -8.93 32.16
C ASP A 114 4.79 -10.10 31.82
N VAL A 115 5.66 -9.96 30.81
CA VAL A 115 6.63 -11.02 30.46
C VAL A 115 7.73 -11.17 31.53
N ALA A 116 7.92 -10.16 32.39
CA ALA A 116 8.85 -10.28 33.52
C ALA A 116 8.24 -11.01 34.74
N ALA A 117 6.92 -11.27 34.76
CA ALA A 117 6.22 -11.76 35.94
C ALA A 117 5.52 -13.12 35.78
N ASN A 118 5.31 -13.63 34.55
CA ASN A 118 4.60 -14.89 34.34
C ASN A 118 5.21 -15.76 33.25
N ASP A 119 5.85 -16.86 33.67
CA ASP A 119 6.32 -17.99 32.86
C ASP A 119 5.17 -18.99 32.59
N SER A 120 3.96 -18.49 32.32
CA SER A 120 2.77 -19.31 32.08
C SER A 120 2.44 -19.37 30.60
N GLY A 121 2.43 -20.60 30.07
CA GLY A 121 2.38 -20.91 28.65
C GLY A 121 1.26 -20.20 27.89
N PHE A 122 1.67 -19.37 26.94
CA PHE A 122 0.79 -18.83 25.92
C PHE A 122 0.43 -19.98 24.95
N ASP A 123 -0.81 -20.47 25.04
CA ASP A 123 -1.33 -21.52 24.18
C ASP A 123 -1.58 -20.93 22.78
N ASP A 124 -0.71 -21.30 21.83
CA ASP A 124 -0.65 -20.84 20.43
C ASP A 124 -1.90 -21.19 19.58
N ASN A 125 -2.97 -21.71 20.20
CA ASN A 125 -4.16 -22.21 19.52
C ASN A 125 -5.29 -21.18 19.27
N ASP A 126 -5.19 -19.97 19.80
CA ASP A 126 -6.22 -18.93 19.65
C ASP A 126 -6.06 -18.06 18.39
N LEU A 127 -5.58 -18.65 17.29
CA LEU A 127 -5.84 -18.09 15.96
C LEU A 127 -7.23 -18.55 15.54
N GLY A 128 -8.22 -17.67 15.66
CA GLY A 128 -9.61 -17.92 15.31
C GLY A 128 -9.79 -18.48 13.89
N ALA A 129 -10.87 -19.22 13.65
CA ALA A 129 -11.14 -19.90 12.38
C ALA A 129 -11.10 -18.95 11.15
N GLU A 130 -11.46 -17.67 11.32
CA GLU A 130 -11.33 -16.65 10.27
C GLU A 130 -9.88 -16.36 9.87
N GLU A 131 -8.95 -16.36 10.83
CA GLU A 131 -7.53 -16.14 10.58
C GLU A 131 -6.89 -17.35 9.90
N ARG A 132 -7.27 -18.56 10.32
CA ARG A 132 -6.87 -19.78 9.60
C ARG A 132 -7.43 -19.83 8.19
N ALA A 133 -8.66 -19.36 7.95
CA ALA A 133 -9.23 -19.26 6.61
C ALA A 133 -8.51 -18.22 5.74
N PHE A 134 -8.14 -17.08 6.31
CA PHE A 134 -7.35 -16.06 5.63
C PHE A 134 -5.92 -16.52 5.31
N LEU A 135 -5.25 -17.17 6.26
CA LEU A 135 -3.92 -17.76 6.08
C LEU A 135 -3.95 -18.96 5.11
N SER A 136 -4.97 -19.81 5.17
CA SER A 136 -5.21 -20.93 4.23
C SER A 136 -5.51 -20.45 2.80
N ALA A 137 -6.21 -19.32 2.65
CA ALA A 137 -6.36 -18.66 1.36
C ALA A 137 -5.03 -18.11 0.83
N ARG A 138 -4.14 -17.67 1.73
CA ARG A 138 -2.80 -17.12 1.42
C ARG A 138 -1.73 -18.20 1.16
N ASP A 139 -1.84 -19.37 1.77
CA ASP A 139 -0.86 -20.47 1.65
C ASP A 139 -0.81 -21.10 0.24
N ARG A 140 -1.68 -20.64 -0.67
CA ARG A 140 -1.61 -20.96 -2.10
C ARG A 140 -0.74 -20.02 -2.94
N GLY A 141 -0.01 -19.07 -2.32
CA GLY A 141 1.21 -18.50 -2.91
C GLY A 141 1.30 -16.98 -2.94
N VAL A 142 1.69 -16.35 -1.82
CA VAL A 142 2.11 -14.93 -1.80
C VAL A 142 3.31 -14.71 -0.88
N VAL A 143 4.45 -14.36 -1.48
CA VAL A 143 5.65 -13.85 -0.80
C VAL A 143 5.44 -12.38 -0.45
N ASP A 144 5.73 -12.07 0.81
CA ASP A 144 5.50 -10.77 1.43
C ASP A 144 6.64 -9.80 1.04
N LEU A 145 6.34 -8.75 0.26
CA LEU A 145 7.33 -7.83 -0.31
C LEU A 145 8.23 -7.22 0.77
N ASP A 146 7.65 -6.78 1.89
CA ASP A 146 8.39 -6.23 3.03
C ASP A 146 9.26 -7.30 3.73
N ARG A 147 8.79 -8.56 3.83
CA ARG A 147 9.60 -9.67 4.38
C ARG A 147 10.75 -10.05 3.47
N ALA A 148 10.55 -10.07 2.15
CA ALA A 148 11.57 -10.50 1.21
C ALA A 148 12.61 -9.39 0.95
N LEU A 149 12.24 -8.11 1.12
CA LEU A 149 13.22 -7.01 1.22
C LEU A 149 13.99 -7.04 2.54
N ALA A 150 13.33 -7.34 3.67
CA ALA A 150 13.98 -7.47 4.97
C ALA A 150 14.83 -8.74 5.14
N ALA A 151 14.51 -9.84 4.42
CA ALA A 151 15.22 -11.11 4.52
C ALA A 151 16.26 -11.33 3.40
N GLY A 152 16.17 -10.57 2.30
CA GLY A 152 17.00 -10.78 1.10
C GLY A 152 18.13 -9.77 0.91
N SER A 153 18.07 -8.58 1.52
CA SER A 153 19.11 -7.57 1.36
C SER A 153 20.13 -7.65 2.50
N ARG A 154 21.41 -7.80 2.16
CA ARG A 154 22.54 -7.62 3.10
C ARG A 154 22.70 -6.17 3.57
N ILE A 155 21.86 -5.27 3.10
CA ILE A 155 21.95 -3.84 3.34
C ILE A 155 20.72 -3.43 4.16
N ASP A 156 20.98 -2.90 5.35
CA ASP A 156 19.98 -2.35 6.26
C ASP A 156 19.39 -1.06 5.68
N TYR A 157 18.55 -1.18 4.66
CA TYR A 157 17.82 -0.03 4.14
C TYR A 157 16.75 0.39 5.14
N SER A 158 16.73 1.68 5.46
CA SER A 158 15.61 2.28 6.17
C SER A 158 14.32 2.09 5.36
N PRO A 159 13.16 1.86 6.01
CA PRO A 159 11.89 1.71 5.30
C PRO A 159 11.54 2.90 4.37
N LEU A 160 12.01 4.12 4.69
CA LEU A 160 11.88 5.28 3.80
C LEU A 160 12.76 5.19 2.55
N GLN A 161 13.96 4.61 2.66
CA GLN A 161 14.85 4.38 1.53
C GLN A 161 14.25 3.33 0.61
N VAL A 162 13.67 2.26 1.17
CA VAL A 162 12.96 1.23 0.40
C VAL A 162 11.81 1.84 -0.41
N ALA A 163 10.95 2.65 0.23
CA ALA A 163 9.85 3.32 -0.47
C ALA A 163 10.33 4.28 -1.56
N THR A 164 11.42 5.01 -1.31
CA THR A 164 12.03 5.93 -2.28
C THR A 164 12.62 5.18 -3.47
N LEU A 165 13.37 4.10 -3.20
CA LEU A 165 13.95 3.22 -4.22
C LEU A 165 12.86 2.56 -5.06
N ALA A 166 11.81 2.03 -4.43
CA ALA A 166 10.66 1.46 -5.14
C ALA A 166 10.01 2.48 -6.07
N ARG A 167 9.83 3.73 -5.60
CA ARG A 167 9.31 4.81 -6.44
C ARG A 167 10.21 5.13 -7.63
N GLN A 168 11.52 5.23 -7.40
CA GLN A 168 12.50 5.46 -8.48
C GLN A 168 12.51 4.34 -9.52
N VAL A 169 12.42 3.08 -9.07
CA VAL A 169 12.32 1.91 -9.95
C VAL A 169 11.06 1.96 -10.79
N ILE A 170 9.91 2.28 -10.18
CA ILE A 170 8.62 2.45 -10.86
C ILE A 170 8.71 3.55 -11.92
N ASP A 171 9.20 4.74 -11.53
CA ASP A 171 9.34 5.89 -12.42
C ASP A 171 10.28 5.59 -13.61
N ALA A 172 11.32 4.79 -13.39
CA ALA A 172 12.25 4.38 -14.44
C ALA A 172 11.71 3.24 -15.33
N LEU A 173 10.88 2.34 -14.79
CA LEU A 173 10.23 1.27 -15.57
C LEU A 173 9.06 1.78 -16.42
N ALA A 174 8.33 2.80 -15.97
CA ALA A 174 7.17 3.37 -16.65
C ALA A 174 7.45 3.76 -18.12
N PRO A 175 8.50 4.53 -18.47
CA PRO A 175 8.80 4.87 -19.86
C PRO A 175 9.28 3.65 -20.66
N LEU A 176 10.01 2.71 -20.05
CA LEU A 176 10.51 1.50 -20.74
C LEU A 176 9.40 0.52 -21.12
N GLY A 177 8.30 0.51 -20.37
CA GLY A 177 7.13 -0.34 -20.59
C GLY A 177 6.02 0.30 -21.41
N ARG A 178 6.21 1.50 -21.99
CA ARG A 178 5.14 2.32 -22.57
C ARG A 178 4.29 1.60 -23.62
N ASP A 179 4.90 0.72 -24.40
CA ASP A 179 4.25 0.01 -25.51
C ASP A 179 3.60 -1.32 -25.10
N ASP A 180 3.86 -1.80 -23.87
CA ASP A 180 3.29 -3.05 -23.36
C ASP A 180 2.18 -2.76 -22.35
N ARG A 181 0.93 -2.93 -22.80
CA ARG A 181 -0.27 -2.69 -21.98
C ARG A 181 -0.24 -3.42 -20.64
N ALA A 182 0.22 -4.67 -20.60
CA ALA A 182 0.21 -5.47 -19.38
C ALA A 182 1.30 -5.01 -18.41
N VAL A 183 2.47 -4.66 -18.92
CA VAL A 183 3.55 -4.07 -18.10
C VAL A 183 3.08 -2.76 -17.47
N ARG A 184 2.49 -1.85 -18.25
CA ARG A 184 1.96 -0.58 -17.72
C ARG A 184 0.88 -0.81 -16.65
N ALA A 185 0.02 -1.80 -16.84
CA ALA A 185 -1.02 -2.10 -15.86
C ALA A 185 -0.42 -2.53 -14.51
N ILE A 186 0.61 -3.38 -14.53
CA ILE A 186 1.30 -3.81 -13.31
C ILE A 186 2.06 -2.65 -12.65
N VAL A 187 2.84 -1.88 -13.43
CA VAL A 187 3.56 -0.71 -12.90
C VAL A 187 2.58 0.29 -12.29
N SER A 188 1.43 0.53 -12.93
CA SER A 188 0.38 1.38 -12.36
C SER A 188 -0.23 0.79 -11.08
N ALA A 189 -0.40 -0.53 -10.99
CA ALA A 189 -0.87 -1.15 -9.76
C ALA A 189 0.13 -0.90 -8.60
N TRP A 190 1.43 -1.03 -8.88
CA TRP A 190 2.49 -0.72 -7.90
C TRP A 190 2.51 0.75 -7.50
N GLU A 191 2.25 1.69 -8.42
CA GLU A 191 2.10 3.11 -8.10
C GLU A 191 0.96 3.39 -7.11
N HIS A 192 -0.08 2.55 -7.12
CA HIS A 192 -1.21 2.61 -6.19
C HIS A 192 -0.98 1.79 -4.92
N GLY A 193 0.20 1.20 -4.76
CA GLY A 193 0.59 0.42 -3.59
C GLY A 193 0.07 -1.02 -3.59
N PHE A 194 -0.48 -1.52 -4.70
CA PHE A 194 -0.88 -2.92 -4.83
C PHE A 194 0.34 -3.75 -5.21
N VAL A 195 0.99 -4.39 -4.25
CA VAL A 195 2.21 -5.19 -4.48
C VAL A 195 1.94 -6.69 -4.58
N ASP A 196 0.85 -7.16 -3.99
CA ASP A 196 0.45 -8.56 -3.99
C ASP A 196 -0.14 -9.00 -5.33
N CYS A 197 0.17 -10.22 -5.76
CA CYS A 197 -0.29 -10.78 -7.03
C CYS A 197 -1.82 -10.69 -7.20
N ASP A 198 -2.58 -11.13 -6.19
CA ASP A 198 -4.04 -11.13 -6.24
C ASP A 198 -4.62 -9.71 -6.34
N ASP A 199 -4.04 -8.75 -5.62
CA ASP A 199 -4.46 -7.36 -5.67
C ASP A 199 -4.12 -6.71 -7.01
N VAL A 200 -2.94 -7.01 -7.57
CA VAL A 200 -2.56 -6.57 -8.91
C VAL A 200 -3.51 -7.16 -9.96
N LEU A 201 -3.83 -8.45 -9.87
CA LEU A 201 -4.79 -9.09 -10.79
C LEU A 201 -6.18 -8.46 -10.66
N ALA A 202 -6.67 -8.25 -9.44
CA ALA A 202 -7.97 -7.63 -9.18
C ALA A 202 -8.03 -6.17 -9.65
N PHE A 203 -6.93 -5.42 -9.52
CA PHE A 203 -6.83 -4.03 -9.96
C PHE A 203 -6.71 -3.90 -11.49
N THR A 204 -5.87 -4.73 -12.11
CA THR A 204 -5.54 -4.64 -13.54
C THR A 204 -6.50 -5.39 -14.44
N GLY A 205 -7.24 -6.37 -13.91
CA GLY A 205 -8.07 -7.29 -14.68
C GLY A 205 -7.27 -8.23 -15.58
N LEU A 206 -5.95 -8.37 -15.37
CA LEU A 206 -5.13 -9.32 -16.10
C LEU A 206 -5.48 -10.75 -15.67
N SER A 207 -5.31 -11.71 -16.58
CA SER A 207 -5.24 -13.12 -16.20
C SER A 207 -3.91 -13.41 -15.50
N GLU A 208 -3.87 -14.46 -14.69
CA GLU A 208 -2.64 -14.91 -14.03
C GLU A 208 -1.52 -15.22 -15.04
N SER A 209 -1.87 -15.82 -16.18
CA SER A 209 -0.92 -16.10 -17.26
C SER A 209 -0.37 -14.82 -17.89
N ALA A 210 -1.21 -13.81 -18.11
CA ALA A 210 -0.80 -12.51 -18.64
C ALA A 210 0.09 -11.75 -17.64
N TYR A 211 -0.24 -11.81 -16.35
CA TYR A 211 0.56 -11.26 -15.26
C TYR A 211 1.96 -11.89 -15.21
N ARG A 212 2.06 -13.23 -15.19
CA ARG A 212 3.36 -13.94 -15.19
C ARG A 212 4.18 -13.61 -16.43
N ALA A 213 3.54 -13.51 -17.60
CA ALA A 213 4.22 -13.12 -18.84
C ALA A 213 4.73 -11.67 -18.78
N ALA A 214 3.95 -10.75 -18.24
CA ALA A 214 4.33 -9.36 -18.04
C ALA A 214 5.47 -9.23 -17.01
N LEU A 215 5.44 -9.94 -15.88
CA LEU A 215 6.56 -9.98 -14.92
C LEU A 215 7.88 -10.43 -15.55
N LYS A 216 7.85 -11.46 -16.41
CA LYS A 216 9.04 -11.88 -17.17
C LYS A 216 9.58 -10.75 -18.05
N ARG A 217 8.71 -9.96 -18.67
CA ARG A 217 9.09 -8.80 -19.48
C ARG A 217 9.61 -7.65 -18.62
N ILE A 218 8.97 -7.35 -17.48
CA ILE A 218 9.48 -6.37 -16.50
C ILE A 218 10.88 -6.74 -16.03
N ARG A 219 11.15 -8.02 -15.72
CA ARG A 219 12.51 -8.49 -15.37
C ARG A 219 13.54 -8.25 -16.47
N ARG A 220 13.15 -8.33 -17.75
CA ARG A 220 14.03 -7.99 -18.87
C ARG A 220 14.26 -6.47 -18.97
N LEU A 221 13.21 -5.67 -18.76
CA LEU A 221 13.30 -4.21 -18.74
C LEU A 221 14.16 -3.71 -17.57
N ALA A 222 14.02 -4.31 -16.39
CA ALA A 222 14.82 -3.98 -15.21
C ALA A 222 16.33 -4.10 -15.45
N ARG A 223 16.76 -5.04 -16.31
CA ARG A 223 18.17 -5.19 -16.69
C ARG A 223 18.73 -4.00 -17.50
N ARG A 224 17.87 -3.18 -18.09
CA ARG A 224 18.22 -1.97 -18.86
C ARG A 224 18.30 -0.73 -17.99
N LEU A 225 17.94 -0.82 -16.71
CA LEU A 225 18.04 0.29 -15.76
C LEU A 225 19.51 0.59 -15.41
N PRO A 226 19.81 1.81 -14.93
CA PRO A 226 21.10 2.13 -14.33
C PRO A 226 21.49 1.09 -13.25
N PRO A 227 22.79 0.81 -13.06
CA PRO A 227 23.25 -0.26 -12.16
C PRO A 227 22.63 -0.20 -10.77
N ASP A 228 22.57 1.01 -10.19
CA ASP A 228 22.06 1.26 -8.84
C ASP A 228 20.56 0.90 -8.70
N LEU A 229 19.76 1.20 -9.72
CA LEU A 229 18.32 0.89 -9.74
C LEU A 229 18.04 -0.54 -10.19
N ARG A 230 18.94 -1.12 -11.00
CA ARG A 230 18.78 -2.47 -11.54
C ARG A 230 18.78 -3.51 -10.42
N GLU A 231 19.69 -3.40 -9.46
CA GLU A 231 19.77 -4.34 -8.33
C GLU A 231 18.51 -4.23 -7.45
N ALA A 232 18.15 -3.02 -7.05
CA ALA A 232 16.92 -2.75 -6.30
C ALA A 232 15.66 -3.27 -7.02
N ALA A 233 15.56 -3.05 -8.34
CA ALA A 233 14.44 -3.54 -9.13
C ALA A 233 14.38 -5.08 -9.18
N LEU A 234 15.52 -5.74 -9.33
CA LEU A 234 15.57 -7.20 -9.35
C LEU A 234 15.22 -7.80 -7.99
N ASP A 235 15.63 -7.16 -6.89
CA ASP A 235 15.27 -7.60 -5.54
C ASP A 235 13.77 -7.44 -5.29
N LEU A 236 13.19 -6.28 -5.64
CA LEU A 236 11.73 -6.06 -5.61
C LEU A 236 10.96 -7.12 -6.41
N LEU A 237 11.47 -7.49 -7.59
CA LEU A 237 10.86 -8.50 -8.47
C LEU A 237 11.05 -9.95 -8.01
N ARG A 238 12.03 -10.22 -7.13
CA ARG A 238 12.19 -11.53 -6.47
C ARG A 238 11.22 -11.64 -5.30
N SER A 239 11.01 -10.55 -4.58
CA SER A 239 10.08 -10.50 -3.45
C SER A 239 8.61 -10.56 -3.86
N ALA A 240 8.26 -10.15 -5.08
CA ALA A 240 6.88 -10.12 -5.59
C ALA A 240 6.44 -11.42 -6.32
N SER A 241 7.30 -12.44 -6.39
CA SER A 241 7.03 -13.71 -7.10
C SER A 241 7.06 -14.91 -6.20
#